data_AF-H0T3A5-F1
#
_entry.id   AF-H0T3A5-F1
#
_cell.length_a   1.000
_cell.length_b   1.000
_cell.length_c   1.000
_cell.angle_alpha   90.00
_cell.angle_beta   90.00
_cell.angle_gamma   90.00
#
_symmetry.space_group_name_H-M   'P 1'
#
loop_
_entity.id
_entity.type
_entity.pdbx_description
1 polymer ?
#
loop_
_entity_poly.entity_id
_entity_poly.type
_entity_poly.pdbx_seq_one_letter_code
_entity_poly.pdbx_strand_id
1 'polypeptide(L)'
;MPCYYPQSCSYRAKCMFYRISADRTQTARALAGFPRWGAKVALVMLAFTMRMNALRAEEVDFGAYHAAADYCGGEVARPLALSPDRRILCFDGLVRPDQNLSLVNELQAGGMFVVRSHGGDDVAMMMFADRLRDRDATVVVRSYCLLGCASYFVFASGRTIILNDGLVAWRPLAVDGLCVDFVDARDKGLPRLDVGFCVTGEHNFFSTPTPIYEMKQKFLSTRRVNREFEEPPESTFVRRALSRFDWPRQSELASVMWTWHPRFHKSSVKTTIVYEHYPESQQEVEALAERLQLDARVIYDP
;
A
#
# COMPACT_ATOMS: atom_id res chain seq x y z
N MET A 1 -14.03 16.59 34.69
CA MET A 1 -14.46 15.32 34.08
C MET A 1 -13.38 14.28 34.37
N PRO A 2 -13.66 13.22 35.15
CA PRO A 2 -12.65 12.25 35.54
C PRO A 2 -12.48 11.18 34.45
N CYS A 3 -11.25 11.00 33.98
CA CYS A 3 -10.88 9.95 33.04
C CYS A 3 -10.79 8.61 33.79
N TYR A 4 -11.70 7.69 33.47
CA TYR A 4 -11.69 6.31 33.91
C TYR A 4 -10.76 5.48 33.01
N TYR A 5 -9.66 4.97 33.55
CA TYR A 5 -8.85 3.91 32.92
C TYR A 5 -9.38 2.54 33.35
N PRO A 6 -9.71 1.61 32.44
CA PRO A 6 -9.99 0.24 32.81
C PRO A 6 -8.70 -0.60 32.90
N GLN A 7 -8.69 -1.44 33.94
CA GLN A 7 -7.64 -2.38 34.33
C GLN A 7 -7.43 -3.49 33.27
N SER A 8 -6.17 -3.88 33.12
CA SER A 8 -5.68 -4.94 32.26
C SER A 8 -6.02 -6.34 32.79
N CYS A 9 -6.75 -7.11 31.99
CA CYS A 9 -6.95 -8.55 32.22
C CYS A 9 -5.75 -9.36 31.71
N SER A 10 -5.12 -10.08 32.63
CA SER A 10 -4.03 -11.04 32.39
C SER A 10 -4.53 -12.31 31.71
N TYR A 11 -4.09 -12.57 30.48
CA TYR A 11 -4.30 -13.86 29.80
C TYR A 11 -3.06 -14.75 29.96
N ARG A 12 -3.21 -15.83 30.76
CA ARG A 12 -2.28 -16.96 30.86
C ARG A 12 -2.29 -17.76 29.55
N ALA A 13 -1.21 -17.70 28.78
CA ALA A 13 -0.98 -18.61 27.66
C ALA A 13 -0.48 -19.97 28.16
N LYS A 14 -1.23 -21.04 27.87
CA LYS A 14 -0.77 -22.43 28.03
C LYS A 14 0.09 -22.81 26.82
N CYS A 15 1.38 -23.06 27.03
CA CYS A 15 2.24 -23.72 26.06
C CYS A 15 1.78 -25.18 25.84
N MET A 16 1.29 -25.49 24.65
CA MET A 16 1.02 -26.85 24.21
C MET A 16 2.14 -27.28 23.27
N PHE A 17 3.01 -28.17 23.76
CA PHE A 17 4.08 -28.81 23.00
C PHE A 17 3.49 -29.82 22.00
N TYR A 18 3.61 -29.57 20.70
CA TYR A 18 3.41 -30.60 19.68
C TYR A 18 4.71 -31.36 19.45
N ARG A 19 4.73 -32.63 19.88
CA ARG A 19 5.69 -33.66 19.45
C ARG A 19 5.30 -34.05 18.01
N ILE A 20 6.14 -33.73 17.03
CA ILE A 20 6.01 -34.28 15.68
C ILE A 20 6.91 -35.52 15.63
N SER A 21 6.28 -36.68 15.49
CA SER A 21 6.95 -37.96 15.29
C SER A 21 7.54 -38.05 13.88
N ALA A 22 8.77 -38.52 13.83
CA ALA A 22 9.39 -39.04 12.62
C ALA A 22 8.63 -40.28 12.15
N ASP A 23 8.09 -40.26 10.93
CA ASP A 23 8.10 -41.42 10.04
C ASP A 23 7.67 -41.02 8.63
N ARG A 24 8.59 -41.10 7.66
CA ARG A 24 8.30 -41.24 6.21
C ARG A 24 9.60 -41.41 5.42
N THR A 25 10.30 -42.49 5.72
CA THR A 25 11.29 -43.09 4.81
C THR A 25 10.71 -44.38 4.25
N GLN A 26 9.98 -44.31 3.14
CA GLN A 26 9.77 -45.44 2.21
C GLN A 26 8.84 -45.06 1.04
N THR A 27 9.35 -44.32 0.04
CA THR A 27 8.86 -44.37 -1.35
C THR A 27 9.84 -43.62 -2.25
N ALA A 28 11.04 -44.19 -2.46
CA ALA A 28 11.96 -43.71 -3.50
C ALA A 28 12.99 -44.80 -3.87
N ARG A 29 12.52 -45.96 -4.36
CA ARG A 29 13.39 -46.98 -4.99
C ARG A 29 12.74 -47.66 -6.19
N ALA A 30 12.20 -46.88 -7.11
CA ALA A 30 11.65 -47.42 -8.37
C ALA A 30 11.98 -46.58 -9.62
N LEU A 31 13.14 -45.89 -9.66
CA LEU A 31 13.63 -45.21 -10.87
C LEU A 31 15.17 -45.32 -11.00
N ALA A 32 15.72 -46.52 -10.77
CA ALA A 32 17.11 -46.83 -11.07
C ALA A 32 17.17 -47.48 -12.46
N GLY A 33 17.07 -46.67 -13.51
CA GLY A 33 17.15 -47.15 -14.89
C GLY A 33 17.19 -46.07 -15.97
N PHE A 34 17.15 -44.78 -15.63
CA PHE A 34 17.27 -43.72 -16.62
C PHE A 34 18.73 -43.26 -16.78
N PRO A 35 19.24 -43.14 -18.02
CA PRO A 35 20.59 -42.70 -18.29
C PRO A 35 20.83 -41.31 -17.68
N ARG A 36 21.92 -41.17 -16.91
CA ARG A 36 22.37 -39.96 -16.19
C ARG A 36 22.43 -38.67 -17.04
N TRP A 37 22.32 -38.79 -18.36
CA TRP A 37 22.30 -37.67 -19.30
C TRP A 37 20.94 -36.98 -19.42
N GLY A 38 19.82 -37.69 -19.21
CA GLY A 38 18.47 -37.12 -19.38
C GLY A 38 18.08 -36.09 -18.31
N ALA A 39 18.53 -36.29 -17.06
CA ALA A 39 18.15 -35.43 -15.94
C ALA A 39 18.73 -34.00 -16.05
N LYS A 40 19.95 -33.85 -16.61
CA LYS A 40 20.56 -32.52 -16.79
C LYS A 40 19.87 -31.71 -17.89
N VAL A 41 19.48 -32.36 -18.99
CA VAL A 41 18.77 -31.70 -20.09
C VAL A 41 17.37 -31.27 -19.65
N ALA A 42 16.66 -32.13 -18.90
CA ALA A 42 15.35 -31.79 -18.35
C ALA A 42 15.40 -30.57 -17.42
N LEU A 43 16.44 -30.47 -16.56
CA LEU A 43 16.60 -29.35 -15.61
C LEU A 43 16.97 -28.04 -16.31
N VAL A 44 17.79 -28.09 -17.37
CA VAL A 44 18.09 -26.93 -18.22
C VAL A 44 16.86 -26.48 -19.00
N MET A 45 16.09 -27.40 -19.57
CA MET A 45 14.83 -27.08 -20.26
C MET A 45 13.80 -26.45 -19.30
N LEU A 46 13.66 -26.98 -18.08
CA LEU A 46 12.78 -26.41 -17.05
C LEU A 46 13.23 -25.00 -16.61
N ALA A 47 14.54 -24.79 -16.45
CA ALA A 47 15.09 -23.47 -16.17
C ALA A 47 14.85 -22.49 -17.35
N PHE A 48 14.93 -22.97 -18.59
CA PHE A 48 14.69 -22.16 -19.79
C PHE A 48 13.21 -21.80 -19.96
N THR A 49 12.28 -22.74 -19.73
CA THR A 49 10.83 -22.47 -19.81
C THR A 49 10.36 -21.54 -18.69
N MET A 50 10.89 -21.68 -17.47
CA MET A 50 10.61 -20.74 -16.38
C MET A 50 11.16 -19.33 -16.67
N ARG A 51 12.30 -19.21 -17.37
CA ARG A 51 12.89 -17.90 -17.70
C ARG A 51 12.20 -17.20 -18.88
N MET A 52 11.65 -17.96 -19.83
CA MET A 52 10.89 -17.42 -20.97
C MET A 52 9.53 -16.84 -20.54
N ASN A 53 8.85 -17.48 -19.57
CA ASN A 53 7.60 -16.94 -19.03
C ASN A 53 7.79 -15.65 -18.21
N ALA A 54 8.99 -15.43 -17.66
CA ALA A 54 9.30 -14.21 -16.91
C ALA A 54 9.57 -12.98 -17.80
N LEU A 55 9.77 -13.17 -19.12
CA LEU A 55 10.09 -12.08 -20.05
C LEU A 55 8.90 -11.58 -20.87
N ARG A 56 7.76 -12.30 -20.88
CA ARG A 56 6.50 -11.69 -21.32
C ARG A 56 6.01 -10.84 -20.16
N ALA A 57 6.31 -9.54 -20.22
CA ALA A 57 5.47 -8.57 -19.53
C ALA A 57 4.03 -8.88 -19.98
N GLU A 58 3.22 -9.38 -19.06
CA GLU A 58 1.81 -9.62 -19.30
C GLU A 58 1.24 -8.28 -19.76
N GLU A 59 0.87 -8.20 -21.05
CA GLU A 59 0.27 -7.00 -21.60
C GLU A 59 -1.04 -6.82 -20.85
N VAL A 60 -1.08 -5.79 -20.01
CA VAL A 60 -2.24 -5.54 -19.15
C VAL A 60 -3.31 -4.92 -20.02
N ASP A 61 -4.42 -5.62 -20.19
CA ASP A 61 -5.61 -5.04 -20.83
C ASP A 61 -6.24 -4.01 -19.88
N PHE A 62 -6.02 -2.73 -20.19
CA PHE A 62 -6.58 -1.63 -19.41
C PHE A 62 -8.07 -1.37 -19.67
N GLY A 63 -8.65 -1.96 -20.72
CA GLY A 63 -10.03 -1.70 -21.12
C GLY A 63 -11.05 -2.04 -20.03
N ALA A 64 -10.85 -3.15 -19.31
CA ALA A 64 -11.72 -3.54 -18.21
C ALA A 64 -11.65 -2.57 -17.01
N TYR A 65 -10.46 -2.02 -16.71
CA TYR A 65 -10.27 -1.08 -15.61
C TYR A 65 -10.84 0.30 -15.93
N HIS A 66 -10.70 0.76 -17.19
CA HIS A 66 -11.37 1.99 -17.68
C HIS A 66 -12.89 1.85 -17.62
N ALA A 67 -13.45 0.74 -18.10
CA ALA A 67 -14.90 0.51 -18.01
C ALA A 67 -15.42 0.54 -16.56
N ALA A 68 -14.66 -0.01 -15.61
CA ALA A 68 -14.99 0.07 -14.19
C ALA A 68 -14.88 1.50 -13.64
N ALA A 69 -13.85 2.25 -14.04
CA ALA A 69 -13.67 3.64 -13.68
C ALA A 69 -14.79 4.54 -14.23
N ASP A 70 -15.22 4.31 -15.48
CA ASP A 70 -16.33 5.02 -16.12
C ASP A 70 -17.66 4.74 -15.39
N TYR A 71 -17.93 3.47 -15.05
CA TYR A 71 -19.09 3.11 -14.23
C TYR A 71 -19.08 3.87 -12.89
N CYS A 72 -17.95 3.86 -12.18
CA CYS A 72 -17.80 4.59 -10.93
C CYS A 72 -17.72 6.10 -11.08
N GLY A 73 -17.62 6.62 -12.31
CA GLY A 73 -17.69 8.04 -12.63
C GLY A 73 -19.07 8.56 -12.97
N GLY A 74 -20.00 7.66 -13.30
CA GLY A 74 -21.40 8.00 -13.53
C GLY A 74 -22.20 8.27 -12.26
N GLU A 75 -23.52 8.17 -12.41
CA GLU A 75 -24.49 8.39 -11.35
C GLU A 75 -24.64 7.16 -10.46
N VAL A 76 -23.67 6.96 -9.55
CA VAL A 76 -23.71 5.92 -8.52
C VAL A 76 -23.82 6.54 -7.13
N ALA A 77 -24.35 5.78 -6.17
CA ALA A 77 -24.42 6.22 -4.77
C ALA A 77 -23.03 6.52 -4.19
N ARG A 78 -22.93 7.53 -3.33
CA ARG A 78 -21.68 7.98 -2.69
C ARG A 78 -21.80 7.90 -1.16
N PRO A 79 -20.70 7.65 -0.42
CA PRO A 79 -19.34 7.46 -0.93
C PRO A 79 -19.07 6.05 -1.44
N LEU A 80 -19.99 5.10 -1.27
CA LEU A 80 -19.80 3.69 -1.60
C LEU A 80 -20.98 3.16 -2.44
N ALA A 81 -20.68 2.49 -3.55
CA ALA A 81 -21.68 1.81 -4.39
C ALA A 81 -21.13 0.49 -4.93
N LEU A 82 -22.01 -0.49 -5.09
CA LEU A 82 -21.69 -1.79 -5.67
C LEU A 82 -22.46 -1.95 -6.98
N SER A 83 -21.80 -2.42 -8.04
CA SER A 83 -22.46 -2.72 -9.31
C SER A 83 -23.52 -3.83 -9.16
N PRO A 84 -24.54 -3.88 -10.03
CA PRO A 84 -25.59 -4.90 -9.93
C PRO A 84 -25.07 -6.35 -10.00
N ASP A 85 -24.01 -6.58 -10.78
CA ASP A 85 -23.32 -7.87 -10.90
C ASP A 85 -22.30 -8.12 -9.78
N ARG A 86 -22.15 -7.18 -8.84
CA ARG A 86 -21.23 -7.22 -7.69
C ARG A 86 -19.76 -7.34 -8.06
N ARG A 87 -19.39 -6.95 -9.27
CA ARG A 87 -18.00 -7.00 -9.75
C ARG A 87 -17.23 -5.72 -9.52
N ILE A 88 -17.90 -4.59 -9.36
CA ILE A 88 -17.27 -3.27 -9.21
C ILE A 88 -17.78 -2.62 -7.94
N LEU A 89 -16.89 -2.40 -6.97
CA LEU A 89 -17.14 -1.59 -5.78
C LEU A 89 -16.52 -0.20 -5.99
N CYS A 90 -17.35 0.82 -6.09
CA CYS A 90 -16.95 2.21 -6.22
C CYS A 90 -16.80 2.85 -4.85
N PHE A 91 -15.68 3.52 -4.59
CA PHE A 91 -15.48 4.36 -3.42
C PHE A 91 -14.96 5.75 -3.80
N ASP A 92 -15.66 6.79 -3.37
CA ASP A 92 -15.35 8.19 -3.65
C ASP A 92 -15.65 9.06 -2.45
N GLY A 93 -14.59 9.54 -1.78
CA GLY A 93 -14.69 10.39 -0.59
C GLY A 93 -13.72 10.01 0.53
N LEU A 94 -14.08 10.34 1.76
CA LEU A 94 -13.30 10.08 2.98
C LEU A 94 -13.82 8.85 3.71
N VAL A 95 -12.92 8.02 4.25
CA VAL A 95 -13.28 6.90 5.11
C VAL A 95 -13.55 7.42 6.52
N ARG A 96 -14.79 7.28 6.99
CA ARG A 96 -15.18 7.69 8.34
C ARG A 96 -15.15 6.50 9.31
N PRO A 97 -14.90 6.73 10.62
CA PRO A 97 -14.83 5.65 11.60
C PRO A 97 -16.14 4.86 11.74
N ASP A 98 -17.28 5.50 11.51
CA ASP A 98 -18.63 4.94 11.60
C ASP A 98 -19.19 4.49 10.24
N GLN A 99 -18.39 4.53 9.17
CA GLN A 99 -18.87 4.22 7.83
C GLN A 99 -19.29 2.76 7.71
N ASN A 100 -20.48 2.51 7.17
CA ASN A 100 -20.94 1.15 6.91
C ASN A 100 -20.16 0.52 5.75
N LEU A 101 -19.30 -0.44 6.08
CA LEU A 101 -18.48 -1.21 5.13
C LEU A 101 -19.09 -2.57 4.76
N SER A 102 -20.40 -2.78 4.95
CA SER A 102 -21.06 -4.06 4.65
C SER A 102 -21.01 -4.43 3.17
N LEU A 103 -21.16 -3.44 2.27
CA LEU A 103 -21.13 -3.66 0.82
C LEU A 103 -19.80 -4.27 0.32
N VAL A 104 -18.70 -4.04 1.04
CA VAL A 104 -17.40 -4.65 0.74
C VAL A 104 -17.47 -6.18 0.81
N ASN A 105 -18.31 -6.72 1.71
CA ASN A 105 -18.50 -8.16 1.86
C ASN A 105 -19.38 -8.76 0.75
N GLU A 106 -20.06 -7.91 -0.02
CA GLU A 106 -20.89 -8.34 -1.15
C GLU A 106 -20.11 -8.33 -2.47
N LEU A 107 -18.94 -7.67 -2.51
CA LEU A 107 -18.02 -7.72 -3.64
C LEU A 107 -17.65 -9.17 -3.97
N GLN A 108 -17.79 -9.54 -5.24
CA GLN A 108 -17.39 -10.85 -5.73
C GLN A 108 -15.88 -11.05 -5.56
N ALA A 109 -15.46 -12.28 -5.29
CA ALA A 109 -14.05 -12.64 -5.30
C ALA A 109 -13.41 -12.34 -6.67
N GLY A 110 -12.24 -11.71 -6.67
CA GLY A 110 -11.57 -11.21 -7.88
C GLY A 110 -12.23 -9.97 -8.50
N GLY A 111 -13.18 -9.32 -7.80
CA GLY A 111 -13.81 -8.08 -8.25
C GLY A 111 -12.84 -6.88 -8.26
N MET A 112 -13.32 -5.74 -8.75
CA MET A 112 -12.58 -4.48 -8.81
C MET A 112 -13.07 -3.52 -7.74
N PHE A 113 -12.13 -2.93 -7.01
CA PHE A 113 -12.37 -1.82 -6.09
C PHE A 113 -11.84 -0.54 -6.71
N VAL A 114 -12.73 0.31 -7.22
CA VAL A 114 -12.37 1.57 -7.86
C VAL A 114 -12.40 2.68 -6.82
N VAL A 115 -11.28 3.39 -6.65
CA VAL A 115 -11.12 4.39 -5.59
C VAL A 115 -10.71 5.76 -6.12
N ARG A 116 -11.37 6.79 -5.58
CA ARG A 116 -10.92 8.19 -5.56
C ARG A 116 -11.00 8.71 -4.12
N SER A 117 -9.87 8.97 -3.46
CA SER A 117 -9.90 9.29 -2.02
C SER A 117 -8.63 9.97 -1.48
N HIS A 118 -8.81 10.82 -0.47
CA HIS A 118 -7.73 11.34 0.38
C HIS A 118 -7.43 10.44 1.60
N GLY A 119 -8.09 9.28 1.73
CA GLY A 119 -8.00 8.42 2.90
C GLY A 119 -9.07 8.72 3.95
N GLY A 120 -8.71 8.70 5.23
CA GLY A 120 -9.64 8.88 6.33
C GLY A 120 -9.12 8.25 7.63
N ASP A 121 -10.03 7.71 8.43
CA ASP A 121 -9.71 7.05 9.70
C ASP A 121 -8.85 5.79 9.49
N ASP A 122 -7.66 5.76 10.10
CA ASP A 122 -6.67 4.69 9.92
C ASP A 122 -7.24 3.29 10.24
N VAL A 123 -8.04 3.17 11.31
CA VAL A 123 -8.58 1.88 11.76
C VAL A 123 -9.62 1.37 10.76
N ALA A 124 -10.55 2.22 10.37
CA ALA A 124 -11.56 1.90 9.36
C ALA A 124 -10.91 1.57 8.00
N MET A 125 -9.86 2.30 7.60
CA MET A 125 -9.11 2.04 6.38
C MET A 125 -8.40 0.69 6.41
N MET A 126 -7.73 0.32 7.52
CA MET A 126 -7.12 -1.00 7.68
C MET A 126 -8.16 -2.12 7.58
N MET A 127 -9.31 -1.96 8.26
CA MET A 127 -10.40 -2.93 8.20
C MET A 127 -10.98 -3.07 6.78
N PHE A 128 -11.13 -1.95 6.07
CA PHE A 128 -11.59 -1.95 4.69
C PHE A 128 -10.57 -2.68 3.79
N ALA A 129 -9.30 -2.33 3.89
CA ALA A 129 -8.23 -2.96 3.12
C ALA A 129 -8.08 -4.47 3.39
N ASP A 130 -8.31 -4.93 4.62
CA ASP A 130 -8.34 -6.37 4.93
C ASP A 130 -9.52 -7.07 4.25
N ARG A 131 -10.72 -6.47 4.24
CA ARG A 131 -11.88 -7.04 3.51
C ARG A 131 -11.66 -7.10 2.01
N LEU A 132 -11.02 -6.09 1.42
CA LEU A 132 -10.65 -6.10 -0.01
C LEU A 132 -9.69 -7.25 -0.33
N ARG A 133 -8.72 -7.48 0.55
CA ARG A 133 -7.78 -8.59 0.44
C ARG A 133 -8.47 -9.94 0.53
N ASP A 134 -9.41 -10.11 1.44
CA ASP A 134 -10.19 -11.35 1.60
C ASP A 134 -10.99 -11.69 0.34
N ARG A 135 -11.32 -10.68 -0.47
CA ARG A 135 -11.98 -10.83 -1.77
C ARG A 135 -11.00 -10.96 -2.94
N ASP A 136 -9.70 -10.92 -2.71
CA ASP A 136 -8.70 -10.85 -3.78
C ASP A 136 -9.03 -9.73 -4.79
N ALA A 137 -9.54 -8.60 -4.29
CA ALA A 137 -10.02 -7.53 -5.14
C ALA A 137 -8.85 -6.84 -5.85
N THR A 138 -8.99 -6.47 -7.11
CA THR A 138 -8.04 -5.57 -7.78
C THR A 138 -8.38 -4.13 -7.42
N VAL A 139 -7.42 -3.39 -6.86
CA VAL A 139 -7.61 -1.97 -6.59
C VAL A 139 -7.38 -1.19 -7.89
N VAL A 140 -8.30 -0.29 -8.24
CA VAL A 140 -8.21 0.56 -9.42
C VAL A 140 -8.26 2.01 -8.93
N VAL A 141 -7.16 2.74 -9.07
CA VAL A 141 -7.13 4.18 -8.73
C VAL A 141 -7.61 4.98 -9.92
N ARG A 142 -8.69 5.72 -9.73
CA ARG A 142 -9.24 6.68 -10.68
C ARG A 142 -9.05 8.09 -10.15
N SER A 143 -8.53 8.99 -10.97
CA SER A 143 -8.24 10.39 -10.62
C SER A 143 -7.19 10.56 -9.52
N TYR A 144 -7.45 10.20 -8.25
CA TYR A 144 -6.42 10.28 -7.21
C TYR A 144 -6.60 9.30 -6.05
N CYS A 145 -5.48 8.93 -5.44
CA CYS A 145 -5.42 8.19 -4.18
C CYS A 145 -4.30 8.79 -3.32
N LEU A 146 -4.67 9.63 -2.36
CA LEU A 146 -3.75 10.47 -1.61
C LEU A 146 -3.70 10.05 -0.14
N LEU A 147 -2.60 10.35 0.53
CA LEU A 147 -2.46 10.23 1.99
C LEU A 147 -2.80 8.82 2.48
N GLY A 148 -3.82 8.68 3.36
CA GLY A 148 -4.30 7.39 3.85
C GLY A 148 -4.73 6.47 2.71
N CYS A 149 -5.36 6.97 1.64
CA CYS A 149 -5.70 6.14 0.48
C CYS A 149 -4.43 5.47 -0.08
N ALA A 150 -3.38 6.26 -0.27
CA ALA A 150 -2.11 5.76 -0.78
C ALA A 150 -1.47 4.74 0.19
N SER A 151 -1.49 5.01 1.50
CA SER A 151 -0.91 4.12 2.51
C SER A 151 -1.69 2.82 2.77
N TYR A 152 -3.00 2.78 2.51
CA TYR A 152 -3.84 1.61 2.86
C TYR A 152 -4.41 0.88 1.65
N PHE A 153 -4.89 1.61 0.63
CA PHE A 153 -5.56 0.99 -0.51
C PHE A 153 -4.62 0.58 -1.63
N VAL A 154 -3.54 1.33 -1.89
CA VAL A 154 -2.54 0.93 -2.89
C VAL A 154 -1.90 -0.42 -2.56
N PHE A 155 -1.84 -0.79 -1.28
CA PHE A 155 -1.31 -2.06 -0.78
C PHE A 155 -2.38 -3.00 -0.22
N ALA A 156 -3.68 -2.71 -0.43
CA ALA A 156 -4.75 -3.46 0.22
C ALA A 156 -4.73 -4.94 -0.19
N SER A 157 -4.52 -5.21 -1.48
CA SER A 157 -4.69 -6.53 -2.10
C SER A 157 -3.46 -6.97 -2.91
N GLY A 158 -3.57 -8.04 -3.69
CA GLY A 158 -2.50 -8.59 -4.52
C GLY A 158 -2.14 -7.74 -5.75
N ARG A 159 -3.09 -6.93 -6.25
CA ARG A 159 -2.91 -6.12 -7.46
C ARG A 159 -3.56 -4.74 -7.33
N THR A 160 -2.84 -3.73 -7.80
CA THR A 160 -3.30 -2.34 -7.90
C THR A 160 -3.00 -1.81 -9.30
N ILE A 161 -4.01 -1.24 -9.95
CA ILE A 161 -3.94 -0.58 -11.24
C ILE A 161 -4.15 0.92 -11.02
N ILE A 162 -3.31 1.74 -11.64
CA ILE A 162 -3.41 3.20 -11.59
C ILE A 162 -3.58 3.67 -13.03
N LEU A 163 -4.73 4.25 -13.33
CA LEU A 163 -5.08 4.71 -14.69
C LEU A 163 -4.30 5.98 -15.05
N ASN A 164 -4.24 6.33 -16.35
CA ASN A 164 -3.39 7.42 -16.84
C ASN A 164 -3.68 8.80 -16.21
N ASP A 165 -4.89 8.99 -15.70
CA ASP A 165 -5.34 10.23 -15.07
C ASP A 165 -5.28 10.15 -13.53
N GLY A 166 -4.80 9.03 -13.01
CA GLY A 166 -4.67 8.70 -11.60
C GLY A 166 -3.37 9.22 -11.00
N LEU A 167 -3.47 10.03 -9.95
CA LEU A 167 -2.34 10.47 -9.14
C LEU A 167 -2.33 9.75 -7.79
N VAL A 168 -1.23 9.05 -7.48
CA VAL A 168 -1.01 8.49 -6.15
C VAL A 168 0.12 9.25 -5.48
N ALA A 169 -0.17 9.81 -4.30
CA ALA A 169 0.81 10.58 -3.57
C ALA A 169 0.70 10.38 -2.05
N TRP A 170 1.86 10.38 -1.42
CA TRP A 170 2.02 10.20 0.02
C TRP A 170 2.53 11.47 0.68
N ARG A 171 2.27 11.58 1.98
CA ARG A 171 2.99 12.42 2.93
C ARG A 171 2.82 11.82 4.33
N PRO A 172 3.61 12.26 5.31
CA PRO A 172 3.37 11.91 6.69
C PRO A 172 2.05 12.55 7.15
N LEU A 173 1.24 11.80 7.89
CA LEU A 173 0.00 12.34 8.47
C LEU A 173 0.35 13.12 9.74
N ALA A 174 0.47 14.44 9.61
CA ALA A 174 0.54 15.32 10.77
C ALA A 174 -0.87 15.54 11.32
N VAL A 175 -1.16 15.01 12.51
CA VAL A 175 -2.35 15.35 13.31
C VAL A 175 -1.99 16.36 14.40
N ASP A 176 -2.99 17.05 14.93
CA ASP A 176 -2.81 18.12 15.92
C ASP A 176 -1.89 17.68 17.07
N GLY A 177 -0.89 18.51 17.36
CA GLY A 177 0.12 18.25 18.39
C GLY A 177 1.33 17.42 17.93
N LEU A 178 1.35 16.96 16.67
CA LEU A 178 2.51 16.32 16.08
C LEU A 178 3.31 17.30 15.19
N CYS A 179 4.63 17.17 15.26
CA CYS A 179 5.61 17.86 14.46
C CYS A 179 6.13 16.94 13.36
N VAL A 180 6.52 17.52 12.23
CA VAL A 180 7.27 16.83 11.19
C VAL A 180 8.75 17.18 11.36
N ASP A 181 9.63 16.20 11.28
CA ASP A 181 11.08 16.41 11.30
C ASP A 181 11.79 15.35 10.43
N PHE A 182 13.07 15.56 10.17
CA PHE A 182 13.93 14.56 9.57
C PHE A 182 14.48 13.60 10.62
N VAL A 183 14.30 12.31 10.39
CA VAL A 183 14.83 11.24 11.25
C VAL A 183 15.75 10.33 10.45
N ASP A 184 16.65 9.64 11.15
CA ASP A 184 17.50 8.62 10.55
C ASP A 184 16.62 7.52 9.93
N ALA A 185 16.82 7.28 8.63
CA ALA A 185 16.09 6.24 7.92
C ALA A 185 16.61 4.84 8.28
N ARG A 186 15.73 3.83 8.29
CA ARG A 186 16.14 2.44 8.64
C ARG A 186 17.15 1.83 7.67
N ASP A 187 17.11 2.26 6.42
CA ASP A 187 18.05 1.86 5.37
C ASP A 187 19.43 2.52 5.50
N LYS A 188 19.64 3.37 6.52
CA LYS A 188 20.86 4.17 6.74
C LYS A 188 21.19 5.11 5.58
N GLY A 189 20.19 5.45 4.76
CA GLY A 189 20.30 6.41 3.67
C GLY A 189 20.22 7.86 4.17
N LEU A 190 19.80 8.75 3.28
CA LEU A 190 19.48 10.13 3.68
C LEU A 190 18.36 10.11 4.74
N PRO A 191 18.37 11.07 5.70
CA PRO A 191 17.28 11.26 6.62
C PRO A 191 15.94 11.32 5.89
N ARG A 192 14.92 10.71 6.48
CA ARG A 192 13.57 10.68 5.94
C ARG A 192 12.68 11.64 6.70
N LEU A 193 11.59 12.05 6.08
CA LEU A 193 10.59 12.86 6.75
C LEU A 193 9.71 11.96 7.62
N ASP A 194 9.48 12.33 8.87
CA ASP A 194 8.63 11.57 9.79
C ASP A 194 7.86 12.50 10.74
N VAL A 195 6.87 11.95 11.43
CA VAL A 195 5.97 12.68 12.34
C VAL A 195 6.14 12.17 13.77
N GLY A 196 6.32 13.09 14.72
CA GLY A 196 6.52 12.81 16.14
C GLY A 196 5.92 13.89 17.03
N PHE A 197 5.99 13.74 18.35
CA PHE A 197 5.47 14.76 19.25
C PHE A 197 6.35 16.02 19.23
N CYS A 198 5.72 17.20 19.22
CA CYS A 198 6.43 18.46 19.38
C CYS A 198 6.94 18.59 20.83
N VAL A 199 8.25 18.46 21.05
CA VAL A 199 8.86 18.75 22.34
C VAL A 199 9.38 20.19 22.33
N THR A 200 8.85 21.02 23.23
CA THR A 200 9.41 22.36 23.45
C THR A 200 10.80 22.24 24.08
N GLY A 201 11.84 22.61 23.36
CA GLY A 201 13.15 22.95 23.94
C GLY A 201 14.35 22.11 23.52
N GLU A 202 14.19 20.91 22.95
CA GLU A 202 15.30 20.10 22.45
C GLU A 202 14.82 19.19 21.30
N HIS A 203 15.71 18.87 20.34
CA HIS A 203 15.48 18.01 19.15
C HIS A 203 15.12 16.55 19.46
N ASN A 204 14.52 16.27 20.62
CA ASN A 204 14.16 14.93 21.02
C ASN A 204 12.80 14.56 20.41
N PHE A 205 12.86 14.04 19.18
CA PHE A 205 11.77 13.39 18.49
C PHE A 205 11.42 12.08 19.20
N PHE A 206 10.32 12.05 19.97
CA PHE A 206 9.80 10.81 20.56
C PHE A 206 8.64 10.30 19.74
N SER A 207 8.82 9.13 19.11
CA SER A 207 7.74 8.32 18.58
C SER A 207 7.40 7.24 19.63
N THR A 208 6.68 7.61 20.70
CA THR A 208 6.07 6.56 21.53
C THR A 208 5.04 5.82 20.69
N PRO A 209 5.16 4.49 20.50
CA PRO A 209 4.20 3.73 19.72
C PRO A 209 2.79 3.95 20.27
N THR A 210 1.92 4.56 19.47
CA THR A 210 0.49 4.59 19.79
C THR A 210 -0.13 3.24 19.39
N PRO A 211 -1.27 2.83 19.99
CA PRO A 211 -1.95 1.61 19.58
C PRO A 211 -2.25 1.56 18.07
N ILE A 212 -2.58 2.71 17.45
CA ILE A 212 -2.80 2.83 16.00
C ILE A 212 -1.50 2.57 15.22
N TYR A 213 -0.36 3.08 15.70
CA TYR A 213 0.94 2.80 15.09
C TYR A 213 1.27 1.31 15.10
N GLU A 214 1.06 0.61 16.22
CA GLU A 214 1.27 -0.84 16.31
C GLU A 214 0.34 -1.62 15.36
N MET A 215 -0.93 -1.21 15.27
CA MET A 215 -1.88 -1.77 14.32
C MET A 215 -1.42 -1.56 12.87
N LYS A 216 -0.94 -0.37 12.52
CA LYS A 216 -0.39 -0.05 11.20
C LYS A 216 0.85 -0.90 10.89
N GLN A 217 1.77 -1.06 11.84
CA GLN A 217 2.94 -1.93 11.67
C GLN A 217 2.53 -3.38 11.43
N LYS A 218 1.53 -3.90 12.17
CA LYS A 218 0.98 -5.24 11.95
C LYS A 218 0.32 -5.35 10.57
N PHE A 219 -0.51 -4.38 10.19
CA PHE A 219 -1.17 -4.31 8.89
C PHE A 219 -0.14 -4.39 7.74
N LEU A 220 0.89 -3.54 7.77
CA LEU A 220 1.95 -3.47 6.76
C LEU A 220 2.83 -4.73 6.78
N SER A 221 3.09 -5.33 7.94
CA SER A 221 3.93 -6.53 8.04
C SER A 221 3.42 -7.71 7.19
N THR A 222 2.10 -7.79 6.99
CA THR A 222 1.50 -8.85 6.16
C THR A 222 1.53 -8.55 4.67
N ARG A 223 1.85 -7.31 4.29
CA ARG A 223 1.80 -6.73 2.92
C ARG A 223 3.18 -6.35 2.38
N ARG A 224 4.19 -6.17 3.23
CA ARG A 224 5.58 -5.94 2.81
C ARG A 224 6.33 -7.23 2.53
N VAL A 225 7.29 -7.15 1.61
CA VAL A 225 8.31 -8.18 1.38
C VAL A 225 9.59 -7.80 2.12
N ASN A 226 10.02 -6.54 2.01
CA ASN A 226 11.16 -6.02 2.76
C ASN A 226 10.74 -5.53 4.15
N ARG A 227 11.42 -5.98 5.22
CA ARG A 227 11.19 -5.50 6.59
C ARG A 227 11.63 -4.06 6.81
N GLU A 228 12.54 -3.56 5.97
CA GLU A 228 13.03 -2.17 5.96
C GLU A 228 12.08 -1.23 5.21
N PHE A 229 11.05 -1.75 4.54
CA PHE A 229 10.03 -0.89 3.97
C PHE A 229 9.29 -0.14 5.07
N GLU A 230 9.23 1.19 4.91
CA GLU A 230 8.62 2.13 5.82
C GLU A 230 7.66 3.06 5.05
N GLU A 231 6.52 3.36 5.66
CA GLU A 231 5.50 4.27 5.13
C GLU A 231 5.62 5.65 5.81
N PRO A 232 5.41 6.77 5.08
CA PRO A 232 5.25 6.84 3.62
C PRO A 232 6.54 6.43 2.88
N PRO A 233 6.44 5.88 1.66
CA PRO A 233 7.61 5.42 0.94
C PRO A 233 8.39 6.62 0.39
N GLU A 234 9.69 6.70 0.67
CA GLU A 234 10.54 7.82 0.25
C GLU A 234 11.80 7.28 -0.46
N SER A 235 11.94 7.61 -1.74
CA SER A 235 13.17 7.35 -2.49
C SER A 235 14.28 8.31 -2.04
N THR A 236 15.53 7.98 -2.37
CA THR A 236 16.66 8.89 -2.16
C THR A 236 16.47 10.24 -2.87
N PHE A 237 15.77 10.25 -4.02
CA PHE A 237 15.46 11.47 -4.74
C PHE A 237 14.48 12.34 -3.94
N VAL A 238 13.37 11.76 -3.48
CA VAL A 238 12.38 12.45 -2.66
C VAL A 238 13.00 12.99 -1.38
N ARG A 239 13.79 12.20 -0.64
CA ARG A 239 14.46 12.66 0.59
C ARG A 239 15.37 13.86 0.34
N ARG A 240 16.14 13.84 -0.75
CA ARG A 240 16.98 14.97 -1.16
C ARG A 240 16.17 16.19 -1.60
N ALA A 241 15.03 15.98 -2.26
CA ALA A 241 14.14 17.07 -2.63
C ALA A 241 13.57 17.72 -1.37
N LEU A 242 13.04 16.92 -0.44
CA LEU A 242 12.50 17.36 0.85
C LEU A 242 13.54 18.08 1.71
N SER A 243 14.79 17.63 1.72
CA SER A 243 15.85 18.25 2.54
C SER A 243 16.27 19.65 2.04
N ARG A 244 15.84 20.08 0.86
CA ARG A 244 16.13 21.41 0.30
C ARG A 244 15.08 22.45 0.64
N PHE A 245 13.94 22.03 1.16
CA PHE A 245 12.93 22.96 1.61
C PHE A 245 13.41 23.58 2.91
N ASP A 246 13.34 24.91 2.98
CA ASP A 246 13.36 25.61 4.24
C ASP A 246 11.98 25.37 4.88
N TRP A 247 11.94 24.74 6.05
CA TRP A 247 10.70 24.31 6.71
C TRP A 247 10.34 25.22 7.91
N PRO A 248 10.25 26.55 7.78
CA PRO A 248 10.04 27.42 8.93
C PRO A 248 8.63 27.31 9.52
N ARG A 249 7.67 26.64 8.85
CA ARG A 249 6.27 26.53 9.28
C ARG A 249 5.66 25.16 8.99
N GLN A 250 5.11 24.53 10.04
CA GLN A 250 4.28 23.32 9.94
C GLN A 250 3.11 23.44 8.95
N SER A 251 2.58 24.65 8.73
CA SER A 251 1.45 24.87 7.81
C SER A 251 1.81 24.63 6.34
N GLU A 252 3.07 24.81 5.95
CA GLU A 252 3.51 24.62 4.56
C GLU A 252 3.66 23.12 4.23
N LEU A 253 4.05 22.31 5.22
CA LEU A 253 4.11 20.84 5.12
C LEU A 253 2.75 20.20 4.85
N ALA A 254 1.66 20.85 5.26
CA ALA A 254 0.31 20.33 5.02
C ALA A 254 0.02 20.14 3.51
N SER A 255 0.67 20.94 2.67
CA SER A 255 0.48 20.97 1.23
C SER A 255 1.52 20.18 0.42
N VAL A 256 2.58 19.62 1.03
CA VAL A 256 3.62 18.90 0.28
C VAL A 256 3.36 17.39 0.32
N MET A 257 3.26 16.79 -0.86
CA MET A 257 3.16 15.35 -1.08
C MET A 257 4.21 14.91 -2.10
N TRP A 258 4.36 13.61 -2.30
CA TRP A 258 5.22 13.06 -3.35
C TRP A 258 4.65 11.79 -3.96
N THR A 259 4.96 11.56 -5.24
CA THR A 259 4.70 10.28 -5.91
C THR A 259 5.75 9.25 -5.49
N TRP A 260 5.52 7.98 -5.82
CA TRP A 260 6.49 6.93 -5.57
C TRP A 260 6.50 5.94 -6.73
N HIS A 261 7.67 5.70 -7.32
CA HIS A 261 7.77 4.83 -8.48
C HIS A 261 8.01 3.36 -8.05
N PRO A 262 7.02 2.45 -8.18
CA PRO A 262 7.16 1.08 -7.70
C PRO A 262 8.21 0.25 -8.46
N ARG A 263 8.65 0.71 -9.65
CA ARG A 263 9.62 0.00 -10.50
C ARG A 263 10.95 -0.26 -9.78
N PHE A 264 11.40 0.69 -8.97
CA PHE A 264 12.66 0.59 -8.23
C PHE A 264 12.53 -0.13 -6.89
N HIS A 265 11.30 -0.54 -6.54
CA HIS A 265 10.94 -1.08 -5.25
C HIS A 265 10.04 -2.32 -5.36
N LYS A 266 10.13 -3.07 -6.45
CA LYS A 266 9.32 -4.28 -6.70
C LYS A 266 9.42 -5.33 -5.58
N SER A 267 10.50 -5.32 -4.80
CA SER A 267 10.74 -6.21 -3.66
C SER A 267 10.36 -5.61 -2.30
N SER A 268 9.77 -4.40 -2.26
CA SER A 268 9.37 -3.76 -1.01
C SER A 268 8.01 -4.23 -0.54
N VAL A 269 7.06 -4.42 -1.45
CA VAL A 269 5.66 -4.79 -1.17
C VAL A 269 5.23 -6.04 -1.95
N LYS A 270 4.24 -6.76 -1.42
CA LYS A 270 3.67 -7.96 -2.06
C LYS A 270 2.67 -7.61 -3.16
N THR A 271 2.09 -6.43 -3.10
CA THR A 271 1.13 -5.94 -4.08
C THR A 271 1.84 -5.60 -5.39
N THR A 272 1.30 -6.12 -6.49
CA THR A 272 1.75 -5.73 -7.84
C THR A 272 1.08 -4.41 -8.20
N ILE A 273 1.86 -3.33 -8.26
CA ILE A 273 1.36 -2.00 -8.61
C ILE A 273 1.73 -1.72 -10.08
N VAL A 274 0.71 -1.50 -10.91
CA VAL A 274 0.85 -1.24 -12.34
C VAL A 274 0.26 0.14 -12.64
N TYR A 275 1.10 1.04 -13.14
CA TYR A 275 0.64 2.28 -13.73
C TYR A 275 0.38 2.04 -15.23
N GLU A 276 -0.75 2.53 -15.72
CA GLU A 276 -0.98 2.68 -17.16
C GLU A 276 0.01 3.69 -17.74
N HIS A 277 0.15 4.83 -17.05
CA HIS A 277 1.17 5.83 -17.31
C HIS A 277 1.67 6.37 -15.97
N TYR A 278 2.96 6.21 -15.70
CA TYR A 278 3.60 6.87 -14.56
C TYR A 278 4.17 8.20 -15.08
N PRO A 279 3.99 9.32 -14.37
CA PRO A 279 4.51 10.60 -14.83
C PRO A 279 6.01 10.53 -15.14
N GLU A 280 6.44 11.24 -16.19
CA GLU A 280 7.83 11.25 -16.64
C GLU A 280 8.60 12.50 -16.16
N SER A 281 7.89 13.45 -15.54
CA SER A 281 8.50 14.70 -15.07
C SER A 281 7.70 15.38 -13.95
N GLN A 282 8.35 16.33 -13.27
CA GLN A 282 7.72 17.24 -12.31
C GLN A 282 6.59 18.08 -12.95
N GLN A 283 6.78 18.54 -14.19
CA GLN A 283 5.78 19.34 -14.90
C GLN A 283 4.50 18.55 -15.15
N GLU A 284 4.63 17.26 -15.46
CA GLU A 284 3.47 16.39 -15.68
C GLU A 284 2.71 16.14 -14.38
N VAL A 285 3.43 15.88 -13.27
CA VAL A 285 2.83 15.75 -11.93
C VAL A 285 2.06 17.02 -11.54
N GLU A 286 2.62 18.19 -11.81
CA GLU A 286 1.97 19.48 -11.54
C GLU A 286 0.72 19.69 -12.40
N ALA A 287 0.79 19.38 -13.70
CA ALA A 287 -0.36 19.46 -14.60
C ALA A 287 -1.48 18.48 -14.19
N LEU A 288 -1.12 17.28 -13.74
CA LEU A 288 -2.07 16.31 -13.18
C LEU A 288 -2.72 16.84 -11.91
N ALA A 289 -1.93 17.37 -10.97
CA ALA A 289 -2.44 17.92 -9.72
C ALA A 289 -3.39 19.11 -9.96
N GLU A 290 -3.04 20.02 -10.88
CA GLU A 290 -3.87 21.15 -11.28
C GLU A 290 -5.20 20.68 -11.90
N ARG A 291 -5.16 19.73 -12.84
CA ARG A 291 -6.36 19.16 -13.48
C ARG A 291 -7.29 18.48 -12.45
N LEU A 292 -6.71 17.86 -11.43
CA LEU A 292 -7.41 17.21 -10.33
C LEU A 292 -7.85 18.21 -9.25
N GLN A 293 -7.56 19.50 -9.40
CA GLN A 293 -7.86 20.57 -8.45
C GLN A 293 -7.29 20.30 -7.04
N LEU A 294 -6.09 19.72 -7.00
CA LEU A 294 -5.40 19.45 -5.75
C LEU A 294 -4.67 20.72 -5.30
N ASP A 295 -5.08 21.27 -4.16
CA ASP A 295 -4.38 22.39 -3.49
C ASP A 295 -3.16 21.86 -2.72
N ALA A 296 -2.22 21.29 -3.46
CA ALA A 296 -1.02 20.68 -2.92
C ALA A 296 0.13 20.67 -3.93
N ARG A 297 1.35 20.88 -3.43
CA ARG A 297 2.58 20.67 -4.17
C ARG A 297 2.94 19.18 -4.13
N VAL A 298 2.94 18.53 -5.29
CA VAL A 298 3.32 17.12 -5.41
C VAL A 298 4.70 17.01 -6.03
N ILE A 299 5.64 16.40 -5.30
CA ILE A 299 7.00 16.14 -5.77
C ILE A 299 7.00 14.87 -6.62
N TYR A 300 7.56 14.96 -7.81
CA TYR A 300 7.80 13.82 -8.68
C TYR A 300 8.96 12.95 -8.16
N ASP A 301 8.72 11.65 -8.06
CA ASP A 301 9.74 10.62 -7.83
C ASP A 301 10.06 9.88 -9.13
N PRO A 302 11.27 10.06 -9.73
CA PRO A 302 11.62 9.50 -11.03
C PRO A 302 11.84 7.98 -11.06
#